data_AF-A0A534PX90-F1
#
_entry.id   AF-A0A534PX90-F1
#
_cell.length_a   1.000
_cell.length_b   1.000
_cell.length_c   1.000
_cell.angle_alpha   90.00
_cell.angle_beta   90.00
_cell.angle_gamma   90.00
#
_symmetry.space_group_name_H-M   'P 1'
#
loop_
_entity.id
_entity.type
_entity.pdbx_description
1 polymer ?
#
loop_
_entity_poly.entity_id
_entity_poly.type
_entity_poly.pdbx_seq_one_letter_code
_entity_poly.pdbx_strand_id
1 'polypeptide(L)' 'MALVRVDNRLVHGQVLEAWLPALDAQGILVADDEAAGNMLARSAMAL' A
#
# COMPACT_ATOMS: atom_id res chain seq x y z
N MET A 1 -16.06 -2.27 -0.59
CA MET A 1 -14.60 -2.54 -0.65
C MET A 1 -14.14 -2.15 -2.05
N ALA A 2 -13.32 -1.10 -2.20
CA ALA A 2 -13.12 -0.42 -3.49
C ALA A 2 -12.14 -1.16 -4.43
N LEU A 3 -11.08 -1.77 -3.89
CA LEU A 3 -10.09 -2.54 -4.65
C LEU A 3 -9.32 -3.51 -3.74
N VAL A 4 -9.02 -4.70 -4.25
CA VAL A 4 -7.97 -5.59 -3.70
C VAL A 4 -6.92 -5.75 -4.79
N ARG A 5 -5.66 -5.48 -4.45
CA ARG A 5 -4.54 -5.53 -5.38
C ARG A 5 -3.46 -6.44 -4.83
N VAL A 6 -2.90 -7.28 -5.70
CA VAL A 6 -1.72 -8.10 -5.42
C VAL A 6 -0.55 -7.50 -6.19
N ASP A 7 0.48 -7.05 -5.47
CA ASP A 7 1.73 -6.52 -6.02
C ASP A 7 2.86 -6.83 -5.03
N ASN A 8 3.95 -7.43 -5.52
CA ASN A 8 5.09 -7.85 -4.73
C ASN A 8 5.93 -6.70 -4.15
N ARG A 9 5.70 -5.47 -4.60
CA ARG A 9 6.38 -4.26 -4.14
C ARG A 9 5.50 -3.41 -3.21
N LEU A 10 4.26 -3.85 -2.96
CA LEU A 10 3.32 -3.23 -2.02
C LEU A 10 3.06 -1.74 -2.33
N VAL A 11 3.59 -0.83 -1.51
CA VAL A 11 3.52 0.64 -1.68
C VAL A 11 4.78 1.11 -2.38
N HIS A 12 4.69 1.46 -3.67
CA HIS A 12 5.84 1.95 -4.43
C HIS A 12 5.46 2.93 -5.55
N GLY A 13 6.34 3.92 -5.77
CA GLY A 13 6.23 4.89 -6.86
C GLY A 13 4.92 5.68 -6.85
N GLN A 14 4.54 6.18 -8.03
CA GLN A 14 3.31 6.96 -8.24
C GLN A 14 2.08 6.10 -8.56
N VAL A 15 2.21 4.76 -8.51
CA VAL A 15 1.11 3.88 -8.91
C VAL A 15 -0.13 4.16 -8.06
N LEU A 16 0.03 4.29 -6.76
CA LEU A 16 -1.05 4.56 -5.82
C LEU A 16 -1.69 5.95 -6.01
N GLU A 17 -0.95 6.94 -6.53
CA GLU A 17 -1.47 8.29 -6.81
C GLU A 17 -2.57 8.28 -7.88
N ALA A 18 -2.58 7.29 -8.78
CA ALA A 18 -3.65 7.13 -9.76
C ALA A 18 -4.89 6.45 -9.16
N TRP A 19 -4.70 5.48 -8.26
CA TRP A 19 -5.80 4.68 -7.71
C TRP A 19 -6.54 5.38 -6.58
N LEU A 20 -5.83 6.08 -5.69
CA LEU A 20 -6.46 6.71 -4.52
C LEU A 20 -7.57 7.72 -4.92
N PRO A 21 -7.34 8.67 -5.87
CA PRO A 21 -8.40 9.59 -6.30
C PRO A 21 -9.50 8.90 -7.10
N ALA A 22 -9.15 7.91 -7.94
CA ALA A 22 -10.13 7.21 -8.76
C ALA A 22 -11.09 6.33 -7.94
N LEU A 23 -10.65 5.86 -6.77
CA LEU A 23 -11.41 4.99 -5.87
C LEU A 23 -12.03 5.73 -4.69
N ASP A 24 -11.76 7.03 -4.52
CA ASP A 24 -12.10 7.82 -3.34
C ASP A 24 -11.68 7.11 -2.03
N ALA A 25 -10.46 6.55 -2.03
CA ALA A 25 -9.97 5.74 -0.91
C ALA A 25 -9.39 6.62 0.20
N GLN A 26 -9.86 6.42 1.44
CA GLN A 26 -9.42 7.18 2.62
C GLN A 26 -8.14 6.63 3.26
N GLY A 27 -7.66 5.48 2.80
CA GLY A 27 -6.46 4.85 3.34
C GLY A 27 -6.10 3.57 2.61
N ILE A 28 -4.91 3.04 2.94
CA ILE A 28 -4.37 1.81 2.38
C ILE A 28 -4.10 0.85 3.54
N LEU A 29 -4.46 -0.43 3.34
CA LEU A 29 -4.07 -1.52 4.23
C LEU A 29 -3.14 -2.46 3.47
N VAL A 30 -1.96 -2.71 4.03
CA VAL A 30 -1.00 -3.69 3.53
C VAL A 30 -1.14 -4.96 4.37
N ALA A 31 -1.49 -6.07 3.73
CA ALA A 31 -1.63 -7.38 4.36
C ALA A 31 -0.45 -8.28 3.92
N ASP A 32 0.68 -8.14 4.60
CA ASP A 32 1.92 -8.88 4.34
C ASP A 32 2.69 -9.09 5.65
N ASP A 33 2.93 -10.36 6.02
CA ASP A 33 3.54 -10.73 7.30
C ASP A 33 5.02 -10.33 7.39
N GLU A 34 5.76 -10.42 6.28
CA GLU A 34 7.18 -10.07 6.23
C GLU A 34 7.37 -8.56 6.40
N ALA A 35 6.58 -7.77 5.68
CA ALA A 35 6.55 -6.33 5.84
C ALA A 35 6.13 -5.93 7.26
N ALA A 36 5.12 -6.58 7.83
CA ALA A 36 4.67 -6.30 9.20
C ALA A 36 5.76 -6.56 10.26
N GLY A 37 6.58 -7.59 10.05
CA GLY A 37 7.71 -7.94 10.92
C GLY A 37 8.97 -7.07 10.73
N ASN A 38 9.06 -6.28 9.66
CA ASN A 38 10.25 -5.50 9.32
C ASN A 38 10.01 -3.98 9.52
N MET A 39 10.65 -3.41 10.54
CA MET A 39 10.53 -1.99 10.87
C MET A 39 10.94 -1.06 9.73
N LEU A 40 12.01 -1.38 9.00
CA LEU A 40 12.46 -0.56 7.88
C LEU A 40 11.43 -0.58 6.74
N ALA A 41 10.89 -1.76 6.42
CA ALA A 41 9.85 -1.89 5.40
C ALA A 41 8.59 -1.11 5.79
N ARG A 42 8.13 -1.21 7.04
CA ARG A 42 7.00 -0.43 7.55
C ARG A 42 7.24 1.07 7.44
N SER A 43 8.42 1.54 7.85
CA SER A 43 8.78 2.97 7.75
C SER A 43 8.84 3.45 6.30
N ALA A 44 9.27 2.61 5.36
CA ALA A 44 9.28 2.96 3.94
C ALA A 44 7.88 3.02 3.32
N MET A 45 6.89 2.32 3.90
CA MET A 45 5.49 2.31 3.43
C MET A 45 4.58 3.28 4.19
N ALA A 46 5.05 3.84 5.30
CA ALA A 46 4.36 4.91 6.00
C ALA A 46 4.53 6.19 5.17
N LEU A 47 3.52 6.47 4.34
CA LEU A 47 3.36 7.77 3.68
C LEU A 47 3.01 8.85 4.71
#